data_AF-A0A3M1RM21-F1
#
_entry.id   AF-A0A3M1RM21-F1
#
_cell.length_a   1.000
_cell.length_b   1.000
_cell.length_c   1.000
_cell.angle_alpha   90.00
_cell.angle_beta   90.00
_cell.angle_gamma   90.00
#
_symmetry.space_group_name_H-M   'P 1'
#
loop_
_entity.id
_entity.type
_entity.pdbx_description
1 polymer ?
#
loop_
_entity_poly.entity_id
_entity_poly.type
_entity_poly.pdbx_seq_one_letter_code
_entity_poly.pdbx_strand_id
1 'polypeptide(L)' 'LRVGDIITTQKDIHETLLVFVRGVPKFRASPGIIKGHKAIRIEEIIPDPTDAIGD' A
#
# COMPACT_ATOMS: atom_id res chain seq x y z
N LEU A 1 23.86 2.27 2.12
CA LEU A 1 23.15 1.49 1.09
C LEU A 1 23.89 1.61 -0.23
N ARG A 2 24.11 0.49 -0.89
CA ARG A 2 24.77 0.35 -2.19
C ARG A 2 23.86 -0.47 -3.12
N VAL A 3 24.09 -0.38 -4.43
CA VAL A 3 23.36 -1.18 -5.42
C VAL A 3 23.57 -2.67 -5.11
N GLY A 4 22.46 -3.41 -4.97
CA GLY A 4 22.47 -4.83 -4.60
C GLY A 4 22.12 -5.11 -3.13
N ASP A 5 22.09 -4.09 -2.27
CA ASP A 5 21.65 -4.27 -0.89
C ASP A 5 20.14 -4.62 -0.84
N ILE A 6 19.80 -5.69 -0.10
CA ILE A 6 18.42 -6.08 0.19
C ILE A 6 18.09 -5.55 1.58
N ILE A 7 17.04 -4.71 1.67
CA ILE A 7 16.52 -4.20 2.93
C ILE A 7 15.19 -4.90 3.18
N THR A 8 15.06 -5.56 4.34
CA THR A 8 13.82 -6.20 4.74
C THR A 8 12.89 -5.21 5.45
N THR A 9 11.60 -5.47 5.37
CA THR A 9 10.57 -4.75 6.12
C THR A 9 9.87 -5.70 7.08
N GLN A 10 9.24 -5.17 8.12
CA GLN A 10 8.37 -5.98 9.00
C GLN A 10 7.02 -6.31 8.34
N LYS A 11 6.64 -5.57 7.29
CA LYS A 11 5.39 -5.74 6.55
C LYS A 11 5.32 -7.12 5.88
N ASP A 12 4.24 -7.84 6.14
CA ASP A 12 3.93 -9.10 5.48
C ASP A 12 3.50 -8.85 4.01
N ILE A 13 3.86 -9.77 3.11
CA ILE A 13 3.54 -9.64 1.67
C ILE A 13 2.05 -9.80 1.37
N HIS A 14 1.29 -10.45 2.26
CA HIS A 14 -0.13 -10.67 2.14
C HIS A 14 -0.96 -9.50 2.71
N GLU A 15 -0.33 -8.56 3.41
CA GLU A 15 -1.00 -7.36 3.92
C GLU A 15 -1.30 -6.36 2.80
N THR A 16 -2.43 -5.67 2.95
CA THR A 16 -2.83 -4.59 2.04
C THR A 16 -1.88 -3.39 2.13
N LEU A 17 -1.76 -2.64 1.04
CA LEU A 17 -0.97 -1.41 0.94
C LEU A 17 -1.81 -0.19 1.28
N LEU A 18 -1.22 0.75 2.02
CA LEU A 18 -1.82 2.05 2.29
C LEU A 18 -1.67 2.96 1.06
N VAL A 19 -2.78 3.49 0.56
CA VAL A 19 -2.83 4.34 -0.63
C VAL A 19 -3.07 5.78 -0.22
N PHE A 20 -2.14 6.64 -0.65
CA PHE A 20 -2.21 8.08 -0.43
C PHE A 20 -2.72 8.80 -1.68
N VAL A 21 -3.64 9.74 -1.48
CA VAL A 21 -4.08 10.69 -2.51
C VAL A 21 -3.70 12.09 -2.04
N ARG A 22 -2.76 12.74 -2.75
CA ARG A 22 -2.21 14.05 -2.37
C ARG A 22 -1.64 14.08 -0.93
N GLY A 23 -0.97 13.01 -0.52
CA GLY A 23 -0.37 12.88 0.81
C GLY A 23 -1.34 12.46 1.92
N VAL A 24 -2.63 12.29 1.62
CA VAL A 24 -3.63 11.85 2.60
C VAL A 24 -3.95 10.36 2.39
N PRO A 25 -3.83 9.50 3.42
CA PRO A 25 -4.23 8.11 3.32
C PRO A 25 -5.74 8.01 3.11
N LYS A 26 -6.16 7.24 2.11
CA LYS A 26 -7.58 7.11 1.74
C LYS A 26 -8.06 5.69 1.55
N PHE A 27 -7.17 4.75 1.26
CA PHE A 27 -7.57 3.38 0.96
C PHE A 27 -6.55 2.37 1.45
N ARG A 28 -7.03 1.16 1.72
CA ARG A 28 -6.21 -0.06 1.74
C ARG A 28 -6.44 -0.82 0.44
N ALA A 29 -5.36 -1.24 -0.20
CA ALA A 29 -5.43 -1.84 -1.53
C ALA A 29 -4.40 -2.94 -1.75
N SER A 30 -4.75 -3.92 -2.58
CA SER A 30 -3.85 -5.00 -2.99
C SER A 30 -3.24 -4.70 -4.36
N PRO A 31 -1.92 -4.92 -4.57
CA PRO A 31 -1.30 -4.77 -5.88
C PRO A 31 -1.77 -5.88 -6.84
N GLY A 32 -1.83 -5.57 -8.13
CA GLY A 32 -2.24 -6.52 -9.16
C GLY A 32 -1.97 -6.05 -10.58
N ILE A 33 -2.53 -6.78 -11.55
CA ILE A 33 -2.38 -6.49 -12.98
C ILE A 33 -3.75 -6.57 -13.66
N ILE A 34 -4.08 -5.56 -14.46
CA ILE A 34 -5.26 -5.55 -15.34
C ILE A 34 -4.82 -5.39 -16.79
N LYS A 35 -5.06 -6.41 -17.62
CA LYS A 35 -4.65 -6.42 -19.05
C LYS A 35 -3.18 -6.01 -19.27
N GLY A 36 -2.28 -6.54 -18.45
CA GLY A 36 -0.83 -6.23 -18.52
C GLY A 36 -0.42 -4.91 -17.86
N HIS A 37 -1.35 -4.11 -17.34
CA HIS A 37 -1.07 -2.85 -16.66
C HIS A 37 -1.04 -3.06 -15.15
N LYS A 38 -0.03 -2.50 -14.48
CA LYS A 38 0.01 -2.47 -13.00
C LYS A 38 -1.23 -1.74 -12.49
N ALA A 39 -1.90 -2.33 -11.53
CA ALA A 39 -3.11 -1.81 -10.93
C ALA A 39 -3.14 -2.09 -9.44
N ILE A 40 -4.05 -1.41 -8.75
CA ILE A 40 -4.40 -1.69 -7.36
C ILE A 40 -5.89 -1.98 -7.29
N ARG A 41 -6.28 -2.96 -6.49
CA ARG A 41 -7.68 -3.21 -6.14
C ARG A 41 -7.94 -2.61 -4.77
N ILE A 42 -8.89 -1.69 -4.69
CA ILE A 42 -9.33 -1.10 -3.41
C ILE A 42 -10.07 -2.19 -2.63
N GLU A 43 -9.58 -2.49 -1.43
CA GLU A 43 -10.21 -3.43 -0.49
C GLU A 43 -11.03 -2.67 0.56
N GLU A 44 -10.56 -1.49 0.98
CA GLU A 44 -11.19 -0.66 2.00
C GLU A 44 -11.00 0.84 1.73
N ILE A 45 -12.01 1.64 2.09
CA ILE A 45 -11.94 3.10 2.15
C ILE A 45 -11.65 3.50 3.60
N ILE A 46 -10.67 4.36 3.80
CA ILE A 46 -10.31 4.93 5.11
C ILE A 46 -11.09 6.24 5.27
N PRO A 47 -12.10 6.30 6.17
CA PRO A 47 -12.95 7.47 6.32
C PRO A 47 -12.22 8.63 7.02
N ASP A 48 -11.46 8.32 8.08
CA ASP A 48 -10.60 9.27 8.78
C ASP A 48 -9.13 8.92 8.55
N PRO A 49 -8.31 9.85 8.01
CA PRO A 49 -6.88 9.64 7.86
C PRO A 49 -6.14 9.22 9.14
N THR A 50 -6.65 9.53 10.33
CA THR A 50 -6.02 9.08 11.59
C THR A 50 -6.12 7.57 11.80
N ASP A 51 -7.11 6.92 11.21
CA ASP A 51 -7.30 5.47 11.29
C ASP A 51 -6.18 4.70 10.57
N ALA A 52 -5.44 5.40 9.70
CA ALA A 52 -4.26 4.85 9.02
C ALA A 52 -2.99 4.85 9.88
N ILE A 53 -2.99 5.51 11.05
CA ILE A 53 -1.80 5.72 11.91
C ILE A 53 -1.65 4.57 12.94
N GLY A 54 -2.52 3.55 12.91
CA GLY A 54 -2.64 2.52 13.94
C GLY A 54 -2.00 1.15 13.68
N ASP A 55 -1.32 0.94 12.55
CA ASP A 55 -0.62 -0.32 12.22
C ASP A 55 0.91 -0.15 12.25
#